data_AF-A0A7S0MQY0-F1
#
_entry.id   AF-A0A7S0MQY0-F1
#
_cell.length_a   1.000
_cell.length_b   1.000
_cell.length_c   1.000
_cell.angle_alpha   90.00
_cell.angle_beta   90.00
_cell.angle_gamma   90.00
#
_symmetry.space_group_name_H-M   'P 1'
#
loop_
_entity.id
_entity.type
_entity.pdbx_description
1 polymer ?
#
loop_
_entity_poly.entity_id
_entity_poly.type
_entity_poly.pdbx_seq_one_letter_code
_entity_poly.pdbx_strand_id
1 'polypeptide(L)'
;AILANSFFKDQDGLHFGTFSRALFTMFQVCTGDQWSDIARALFDGQPITWKVAIFFVSFHMIVGWTLLQVVVAVLIDNFTMASEKEKDSVRRNKSAKEGKNVAVTGLDPILASMAHFNTSQDL
;
A
#
# COMPACT_ATOMS: atom_id res chain seq x y z
N ALA A 1 -3.00 -23.47 -8.93
CA ALA A 1 -2.04 -24.53 -9.30
C ALA A 1 -2.65 -25.93 -9.25
N ILE A 2 -3.10 -26.44 -8.09
CA ILE A 2 -3.65 -27.82 -7.96
C ILE A 2 -4.86 -28.04 -8.88
N LEU A 3 -5.84 -27.12 -8.87
CA LEU A 3 -7.02 -27.21 -9.74
C LEU A 3 -6.66 -27.15 -11.22
N ALA A 4 -5.72 -26.27 -11.60
CA ALA A 4 -5.26 -26.17 -12.99
C ALA A 4 -4.57 -27.46 -13.46
N ASN A 5 -3.69 -28.03 -12.63
CA ASN A 5 -3.09 -29.35 -12.88
C ASN A 5 -4.17 -30.45 -12.98
N SER A 6 -5.19 -30.43 -12.12
CA SER A 6 -6.24 -31.46 -12.17
C SER A 6 -7.16 -31.34 -13.40
N PHE A 7 -7.39 -30.13 -13.91
CA PHE A 7 -8.34 -29.89 -15.01
C PHE A 7 -7.69 -29.91 -16.39
N PHE A 8 -6.43 -29.49 -16.48
CA PHE A 8 -5.78 -29.22 -17.77
C PHE A 8 -4.57 -30.11 -18.06
N LYS A 9 -4.19 -31.00 -17.15
CA LYS A 9 -3.05 -31.91 -17.34
C LYS A 9 -3.13 -32.74 -18.63
N ASP A 10 -4.34 -33.17 -19.02
CA ASP A 10 -4.55 -33.98 -20.22
C ASP A 10 -4.65 -33.15 -21.51
N GLN A 11 -4.95 -31.85 -21.40
CA GLN A 11 -5.08 -30.93 -22.54
C GLN A 11 -3.72 -30.32 -22.91
N ASP A 12 -2.94 -29.92 -21.90
CA ASP A 12 -1.67 -29.28 -22.09
C ASP A 12 -0.66 -29.76 -21.04
N GLY A 13 0.02 -30.84 -21.40
CA GLY A 13 1.07 -31.44 -20.58
C GLY A 13 2.32 -30.56 -20.42
N LEU A 14 2.55 -29.59 -21.33
CA LEU A 14 3.71 -28.71 -21.25
C LEU A 14 3.57 -27.74 -20.09
N HIS A 15 2.39 -27.13 -19.94
CA HIS A 15 2.10 -26.14 -18.92
C HIS A 15 1.48 -26.71 -17.64
N PHE A 16 0.67 -27.77 -17.74
CA PHE A 16 -0.10 -28.32 -16.62
C PHE A 16 0.20 -29.79 -16.30
N GLY A 17 1.23 -30.39 -16.91
CA GLY A 17 1.55 -31.81 -16.76
C GLY A 17 2.02 -32.25 -15.35
N THR A 18 2.61 -31.33 -14.59
CA THR A 18 3.03 -31.56 -13.20
C THR A 18 2.67 -30.37 -12.33
N PHE A 19 2.54 -30.59 -11.02
CA PHE A 19 2.21 -29.53 -10.08
C PHE A 19 3.15 -28.32 -10.17
N SER A 20 4.47 -28.55 -10.23
CA SER A 20 5.46 -27.47 -10.30
C SER A 20 5.34 -26.66 -11.59
N ARG A 21 5.07 -27.32 -12.72
CA ARG A 21 4.79 -26.63 -14.00
C ARG A 21 3.50 -25.83 -13.92
N ALA A 22 2.41 -26.43 -13.44
CA ALA A 22 1.14 -25.75 -13.25
C ALA A 22 1.25 -24.58 -12.26
N LEU A 23 2.11 -24.67 -11.25
CA LEU A 23 2.39 -23.59 -10.32
C LEU A 23 3.09 -22.43 -11.03
N PHE A 24 4.14 -22.71 -11.79
CA PHE A 24 4.86 -21.71 -12.57
C PHE A 24 3.95 -21.03 -13.62
N THR A 25 3.20 -21.82 -14.37
CA THR A 25 2.22 -21.31 -15.35
C THR A 25 1.18 -20.41 -14.68
N MET A 26 0.60 -20.81 -13.55
CA MET A 26 -0.38 -19.97 -12.85
C MET A 26 0.24 -18.71 -12.24
N PHE A 27 1.52 -18.74 -11.87
CA PHE A 27 2.26 -17.56 -11.46
C PHE A 27 2.44 -16.58 -12.64
N GLN A 28 2.83 -17.08 -13.82
CA GLN A 28 2.93 -16.27 -15.04
C GLN A 28 1.57 -15.67 -15.46
N VAL A 29 0.50 -16.46 -15.38
CA VAL A 29 -0.87 -15.99 -15.65
C VAL A 29 -1.28 -14.91 -14.64
N CYS A 30 -0.86 -15.01 -13.38
CA CYS A 30 -1.11 -13.99 -12.35
C CYS A 30 -0.49 -12.64 -12.71
N THR A 31 0.68 -12.62 -13.36
CA THR A 31 1.33 -11.38 -13.80
C THR A 31 0.74 -10.83 -15.10
N GLY A 32 -0.21 -11.52 -15.72
CA GLY A 32 -0.81 -11.12 -16.99
C GLY A 32 0.13 -11.32 -18.19
N ASP A 33 1.20 -12.08 -18.04
CA ASP A 33 2.11 -12.38 -19.15
C ASP A 33 1.64 -13.64 -19.90
N GLN A 34 1.58 -13.56 -21.24
CA GLN A 34 1.26 -14.67 -22.15
C GLN A 34 0.02 -15.53 -21.81
N TRP A 35 -0.84 -15.04 -20.92
CA TRP A 35 -2.01 -15.80 -20.44
C TRP A 35 -2.98 -16.13 -21.57
N SER A 36 -3.08 -15.27 -22.58
CA SER A 36 -3.95 -15.48 -23.73
C SER A 36 -3.47 -16.62 -24.63
N ASP A 37 -2.15 -16.82 -24.72
CA ASP A 37 -1.56 -17.92 -25.48
C ASP A 37 -1.73 -19.24 -24.73
N ILE A 38 -1.50 -19.23 -23.40
CA ILE A 38 -1.75 -20.38 -22.52
C ILE A 38 -3.24 -20.78 -22.56
N ALA A 39 -4.15 -19.81 -22.49
CA ALA A 39 -5.57 -20.09 -22.59
C ALA A 39 -5.94 -20.64 -23.99
N ARG A 40 -5.32 -20.12 -25.06
CA ARG A 40 -5.55 -20.63 -26.43
C ARG A 40 -4.99 -22.03 -26.65
N ALA A 41 -3.86 -22.38 -26.04
CA ALA A 41 -3.27 -23.71 -26.11
C ALA A 41 -4.21 -24.80 -25.57
N LEU A 42 -5.07 -24.46 -24.59
CA LEU A 42 -6.06 -25.39 -24.03
C LEU A 42 -7.23 -25.70 -24.96
N PHE A 43 -7.40 -24.96 -26.05
CA PHE A 43 -8.51 -25.18 -26.98
C PHE A 43 -8.14 -26.08 -28.16
N ASP A 44 -6.86 -26.24 -28.53
CA ASP A 44 -6.40 -27.13 -29.63
C ASP A 44 -7.33 -27.14 -30.88
N GLY A 45 -7.72 -25.95 -31.36
CA GLY A 45 -8.62 -25.80 -32.52
C GLY A 45 -10.11 -26.13 -32.27
N GLN A 46 -10.49 -26.50 -31.06
CA GLN A 46 -11.88 -26.66 -30.61
C GLN A 46 -12.50 -25.31 -30.18
N PRO A 47 -13.84 -25.17 -30.24
CA PRO A 47 -14.51 -24.00 -29.69
C PRO A 47 -14.24 -23.84 -28.19
N ILE A 48 -14.27 -22.58 -27.72
CA ILE A 48 -14.01 -22.23 -26.33
C ILE A 48 -14.93 -23.05 -25.41
N THR A 49 -14.31 -23.95 -24.63
CA THR A 49 -15.02 -24.69 -23.59
C THR A 49 -15.30 -23.76 -22.42
N TRP A 50 -16.56 -23.65 -22.01
CA TRP A 50 -17.02 -22.80 -20.91
C TRP A 50 -16.21 -22.97 -19.61
N LYS A 51 -15.69 -24.18 -19.36
CA LYS A 51 -14.84 -24.49 -18.18
C LYS A 51 -13.54 -23.69 -18.17
N VAL A 52 -12.85 -23.60 -19.32
CA VAL A 52 -11.59 -22.86 -19.45
C VAL A 52 -11.87 -21.36 -19.29
N ALA A 53 -12.92 -20.87 -19.96
CA ALA A 53 -13.32 -19.46 -19.87
C ALA A 53 -13.64 -19.05 -18.42
N ILE A 54 -14.47 -19.81 -17.71
CA ILE A 54 -14.81 -19.52 -16.32
C ILE A 54 -13.56 -19.56 -15.43
N PHE A 55 -12.67 -20.53 -15.62
CA PHE A 55 -11.47 -20.66 -14.82
C PHE A 55 -10.55 -19.42 -14.97
N PHE A 56 -10.18 -19.06 -16.21
CA PHE A 56 -9.26 -17.96 -16.45
C PHE A 56 -9.86 -16.58 -16.18
N VAL A 57 -11.14 -16.37 -16.53
CA VAL A 57 -11.83 -15.09 -16.29
C VAL A 57 -12.06 -14.86 -14.80
N SER A 58 -12.53 -15.87 -14.05
CA SER A 58 -12.70 -15.72 -12.59
C SER A 58 -11.36 -15.50 -11.88
N PHE A 59 -10.31 -16.20 -12.32
CA PHE A 59 -8.96 -15.99 -11.80
C PHE A 59 -8.48 -14.55 -12.04
N HIS A 60 -8.61 -14.02 -13.27
CA HIS A 60 -8.24 -12.63 -13.57
C HIS A 60 -9.10 -11.62 -12.84
N MET A 61 -10.39 -11.89 -12.64
CA MET A 61 -11.26 -11.03 -11.85
C MET A 61 -10.76 -10.96 -10.40
N ILE A 62 -10.46 -12.09 -9.77
CA ILE A 62 -9.96 -12.13 -8.39
C ILE A 62 -8.60 -11.43 -8.30
N VAL A 63 -7.66 -11.76 -9.18
CA VAL A 63 -6.31 -11.18 -9.18
C VAL A 63 -6.36 -9.68 -9.45
N GLY A 64 -7.07 -9.25 -10.50
CA GLY A 64 -7.19 -7.85 -10.86
C GLY A 64 -7.88 -7.01 -9.78
N TRP A 65 -8.95 -7.54 -9.17
CA TRP A 65 -9.65 -6.84 -8.09
C TRP A 65 -8.85 -6.86 -6.79
N THR A 66 -8.12 -7.92 -6.48
CA THR A 66 -7.42 -8.04 -5.20
C THR A 66 -6.09 -7.29 -5.22
N LEU A 67 -5.26 -7.46 -6.25
CA LEU A 67 -3.94 -6.83 -6.31
C LEU A 67 -4.05 -5.30 -6.33
N LEU A 68 -4.92 -4.75 -7.18
CA LEU A 68 -5.07 -3.30 -7.29
C LEU A 68 -5.65 -2.70 -6.01
N GLN A 69 -6.67 -3.32 -5.42
CA GLN A 69 -7.30 -2.81 -4.20
C GLN A 69 -6.35 -2.86 -2.99
N VAL A 70 -5.51 -3.90 -2.89
CA VAL A 70 -4.47 -3.97 -1.84
C VAL A 70 -3.41 -2.89 -2.05
N VAL A 71 -2.93 -2.69 -3.27
CA VAL A 71 -1.94 -1.64 -3.56
C VAL A 71 -2.51 -0.26 -3.24
N VAL A 72 -3.75 0.04 -3.66
CA VAL A 72 -4.42 1.30 -3.34
C VAL A 72 -4.55 1.49 -1.83
N ALA A 73 -4.99 0.47 -1.09
CA ALA A 73 -5.11 0.53 0.36
C ALA A 73 -3.77 0.87 1.04
N VAL A 74 -2.68 0.20 0.64
CA VAL A 74 -1.34 0.45 1.19
C VAL A 74 -0.82 1.85 0.84
N LEU A 75 -1.09 2.32 -0.39
CA LEU A 75 -0.70 3.67 -0.81
C LEU A 75 -1.45 4.75 -0.02
N ILE A 76 -2.75 4.56 0.21
CA ILE A 76 -3.57 5.49 1.01
C ILE A 76 -3.07 5.53 2.45
N ASP A 77 -2.76 4.37 3.04
CA ASP A 77 -2.23 4.27 4.41
C ASP A 77 -0.91 5.05 4.54
N ASN A 78 0.05 4.81 3.64
CA ASN A 78 1.32 5.53 3.62
C ASN A 78 1.16 7.04 3.40
N PHE A 79 0.29 7.45 2.46
CA PHE A 79 0.02 8.86 2.20
C PHE A 79 -0.62 9.55 3.40
N THR A 80 -1.55 8.88 4.07
CA THR A 80 -2.23 9.39 5.25
C THR A 80 -1.25 9.56 6.41
N MET A 81 -0.42 8.55 6.70
CA MET A 81 0.62 8.62 7.72
C MET A 81 1.61 9.78 7.48
N ALA A 82 2.01 9.99 6.21
CA ALA A 82 2.90 11.10 5.85
C ALA A 82 2.22 12.46 6.08
N SER A 83 0.95 12.60 5.67
CA SER A 83 0.18 13.83 5.86
C SER A 83 -0.08 14.16 7.34
N GLU A 84 -0.37 13.15 8.16
CA GLU A 84 -0.55 13.31 9.61
C GLU A 84 0.74 13.76 10.29
N LYS A 85 1.87 13.14 9.95
CA LYS A 85 3.19 13.52 10.49
C LYS A 85 3.56 14.96 10.16
N GLU A 86 3.23 15.44 8.95
CA GLU A 86 3.42 16.84 8.58
C GLU A 86 2.54 17.77 9.43
N LYS A 87 1.25 17.47 9.57
CA LYS A 87 0.32 18.26 10.39
C LYS A 87 0.75 18.36 11.85
N ASP A 88 1.25 17.26 12.43
CA ASP A 88 1.77 17.24 13.79
C ASP A 88 3.03 18.07 13.95
N SER A 89 3.94 18.04 12.96
CA SER A 89 5.14 18.88 12.97
C SER A 89 4.81 20.38 12.92
N VAL A 90 3.79 20.76 12.14
CA VAL A 90 3.30 22.14 12.05
C VAL A 90 2.64 22.56 13.37
N ARG A 91 1.80 21.71 13.96
CA ARG A 91 1.18 21.96 15.28
C ARG A 91 2.24 22.13 16.38
N ARG A 92 3.23 21.25 16.45
CA ARG A 92 4.32 21.32 17.44
C ARG A 92 5.17 22.57 17.27
N ASN A 93 5.47 22.97 16.04
CA ASN A 93 6.18 24.23 15.75
C ASN A 93 5.33 25.46 16.11
N LYS A 94 4.00 25.41 15.93
CA LYS A 94 3.10 26.49 16.34
C LYS A 94 3.08 26.65 17.85
N SER A 95 2.93 25.57 18.62
CA SER A 95 2.96 25.61 20.09
C SER A 95 4.33 26.04 20.64
N ALA A 96 5.44 25.65 19.99
CA ALA A 96 6.78 26.12 20.37
C ALA A 96 6.97 27.62 20.09
N LYS A 97 6.40 28.15 19.00
CA LYS A 97 6.42 29.58 18.68
C LYS A 97 5.49 30.39 19.60
N GLU A 98 4.31 29.88 19.92
CA GLU A 98 3.39 30.51 20.89
C GLU A 98 3.99 30.55 22.29
N GLY A 99 4.59 29.45 22.77
CA GLY A 99 5.29 29.44 24.06
C GLY A 99 6.48 30.40 24.13
N LYS A 100 7.24 30.55 23.03
CA LYS A 100 8.31 31.56 22.92
C LYS A 100 7.77 32.99 22.91
N ASN A 101 6.72 33.28 22.15
CA ASN A 101 6.13 34.62 22.10
C ASN A 101 5.53 35.02 23.45
N VAL A 102 4.84 34.09 24.13
CA VAL A 102 4.27 34.32 25.46
C VAL A 102 5.37 34.50 26.51
N ALA A 103 6.48 33.74 26.45
CA ALA A 103 7.62 33.95 27.34
C ALA A 103 8.32 35.30 27.08
N VAL A 104 8.38 35.77 25.83
CA VAL A 104 8.96 37.08 25.49
C VAL A 104 8.07 38.24 25.92
N THR A 105 6.75 38.10 25.86
CA THR A 105 5.81 39.14 26.35
C THR A 105 5.55 39.06 27.85
N GLY A 106 5.71 37.88 28.48
CA GLY A 106 5.44 37.60 29.89
C GLY A 106 6.66 37.72 30.82
N LEU A 107 7.86 38.00 30.28
CA LEU A 107 8.95 38.57 31.08
C LEU A 107 8.59 40.05 31.35
N ASP A 108 7.56 40.24 32.16
CA ASP A 108 6.91 41.51 32.43
C ASP A 108 7.88 42.56 33.01
N PRO A 109 7.59 43.86 32.85
CA PRO A 109 8.33 44.99 33.43
C PRO A 109 8.59 44.89 34.94
N ILE A 110 7.94 43.96 35.66
CA ILE A 110 8.21 43.65 37.07
C ILE A 110 9.61 43.02 37.27
N LEU A 111 10.07 42.17 36.34
CA LEU A 111 11.44 41.62 36.38
C LEU A 111 12.49 42.69 36.10
N ALA A 112 12.17 43.64 35.20
CA ALA A 112 13.00 44.83 34.95
C ALA A 112 13.00 45.80 36.13
N SER A 113 11.87 45.95 36.82
CA SER A 113 11.74 46.69 38.08
C SER A 113 12.57 46.04 39.19
N MET A 114 12.47 44.71 39.38
CA MET A 114 13.26 43.98 40.39
C MET A 114 14.76 43.96 40.08
N ALA A 115 15.17 43.97 38.81
CA ALA A 115 16.58 44.13 38.43
C ALA A 115 17.13 45.53 38.74
N HIS A 116 16.26 46.54 38.85
CA HIS A 116 16.64 47.91 39.23
C HIS A 116 16.57 48.14 40.76
N PHE A 117 15.95 47.23 41.53
CA PHE A 117 16.06 47.21 42.99
C PHE A 117 17.38 46.54 43.40
N ASN A 118 18.48 47.24 43.11
CA ASN A 118 19.78 46.94 43.70
C ASN A 118 19.72 47.23 45.21
N THR A 119 19.99 46.19 45.99
CA THR A 119 19.73 45.99 47.42
C THR A 119 20.60 46.86 48.35
N SER A 120 20.59 48.19 48.24
CA SER A 120 21.45 49.01 49.12
C SER A 120 20.89 50.35 49.57
N GLN A 121 19.61 50.66 49.35
CA GLN A 121 19.09 51.99 49.69
C GLN A 121 17.71 52.06 50.38
N ASP A 122 17.06 50.93 50.67
CA ASP A 122 15.74 50.90 51.34
C ASP A 122 15.77 50.16 52.69
N LEU A 123 16.75 50.49 53.56
CA LEU A 123 16.72 50.22 55.00
C LEU A 123 16.88 51.52 55.78
#